data_AF-A0A7D7ZV78-F1
#
_entry.id   AF-A0A7D7ZV78-F1
#
_cell.length_a   1.000
_cell.length_b   1.000
_cell.length_c   1.000
_cell.angle_alpha   90.00
_cell.angle_beta   90.00
_cell.angle_gamma   90.00
#
_symmetry.space_group_name_H-M   'P 1'
#
loop_
_entity.id
_entity.type
_entity.pdbx_description
1 polymer ?
#
loop_
_entity_poly.entity_id
_entity_poly.type
_entity_poly.pdbx_seq_one_letter_code
_entity_poly.pdbx_strand_id
1 'polypeptide(L)' 'MAYDMIRHMRADKDPLDHLEELTGVFSTINSELLRYVLHTKMPLEKLIRYELAIRGYDKDHRWIGFDRAEEIWLV' A
#
# COMPACT_ATOMS: atom_id res chain seq x y z
N MET A 1 9.84 0.62 12.25
CA MET A 1 9.01 -0.51 12.72
C MET A 1 9.90 -1.73 12.86
N ALA A 2 9.91 -2.39 14.02
CA ALA A 2 10.73 -3.59 14.25
C ALA A 2 9.97 -4.86 13.85
N TYR A 3 10.68 -5.94 13.51
CA TYR A 3 10.05 -7.21 13.12
C TYR A 3 9.18 -7.82 14.23
N ASP A 4 9.55 -7.65 15.50
CA ASP A 4 8.75 -8.15 16.62
C ASP A 4 7.40 -7.44 16.73
N MET A 5 7.34 -6.14 16.46
CA MET A 5 6.06 -5.43 16.37
C MET A 5 5.17 -6.00 15.26
N ILE A 6 5.75 -6.33 14.09
CA ILE A 6 5.01 -6.96 12.98
C ILE A 6 4.48 -8.31 13.40
N ARG A 7 5.28 -9.14 14.08
CA ARG A 7 4.85 -10.43 14.60
C ARG A 7 3.67 -10.28 15.57
N HIS A 8 3.75 -9.34 16.50
CA HIS A 8 2.68 -9.07 17.45
C HIS A 8 1.39 -8.61 16.74
N MET A 9 1.49 -7.67 15.79
CA MET A 9 0.33 -7.23 15.00
C MET A 9 -0.30 -8.38 14.19
N ARG A 10 0.50 -9.30 13.63
CA ARG A 10 0.00 -10.44 12.85
C ARG A 10 -0.53 -11.59 13.71
N ALA A 11 -0.22 -11.61 15.00
CA ALA A 11 -0.72 -12.60 15.95
C ALA A 11 -1.94 -12.09 16.74
N ASP A 12 -2.35 -10.84 16.49
CA ASP A 12 -3.57 -10.29 17.08
C ASP A 12 -4.77 -11.14 16.66
N LYS A 13 -5.64 -11.45 17.63
CA LYS A 13 -6.86 -12.23 17.40
C LYS A 13 -8.01 -11.36 16.91
N ASP A 14 -7.89 -10.04 17.05
CA ASP A 14 -8.87 -9.04 16.65
C ASP A 14 -8.15 -7.85 15.97
N PRO A 15 -7.53 -8.08 14.79
CA PRO A 15 -6.81 -7.02 14.09
C PRO A 15 -7.76 -5.95 13.54
N LEU A 16 -7.27 -4.73 13.38
CA LEU A 16 -8.01 -3.68 12.67
C LEU A 16 -8.27 -4.11 11.21
N ASP A 17 -9.51 -3.97 10.72
CA ASP A 17 -9.94 -4.44 9.38
C ASP A 17 -8.98 -4.03 8.25
N HIS A 18 -8.58 -2.75 8.21
CA HIS A 18 -7.68 -2.24 7.16
C HIS A 18 -6.27 -2.86 7.24
N LEU A 19 -5.82 -3.22 8.43
CA LEU A 19 -4.54 -3.90 8.62
C LEU A 19 -4.63 -5.38 8.22
N GLU A 20 -5.74 -6.03 8.52
CA GLU A 20 -6.03 -7.39 8.05
C GLU A 20 -6.07 -7.43 6.51
N GLU A 21 -6.82 -6.53 5.88
CA GLU A 21 -6.91 -6.43 4.42
C GLU A 21 -5.52 -6.21 3.78
N LEU A 22 -4.75 -5.24 4.30
CA LEU A 22 -3.41 -4.95 3.81
C LEU A 22 -2.47 -6.16 3.95
N THR A 23 -2.47 -6.82 5.10
CA THR A 23 -1.63 -8.01 5.32
C THR A 23 -2.07 -9.19 4.47
N GLY A 24 -3.37 -9.34 4.21
CA GLY A 24 -3.94 -10.29 3.27
C GLY A 24 -3.41 -10.09 1.85
N VAL A 25 -3.37 -8.84 1.36
CA VAL A 25 -2.77 -8.51 0.06
C VAL A 25 -1.32 -8.99 -0.01
N PHE A 26 -0.48 -8.66 0.97
CA PHE A 26 0.92 -9.12 0.98
C PHE A 26 1.06 -10.64 1.10
N SER A 27 0.10 -11.32 1.72
CA SER A 27 0.15 -12.79 1.91
C SER A 27 -0.21 -13.56 0.65
N THR A 28 -0.90 -12.92 -0.31
CA THR A 28 -1.29 -13.53 -1.58
C THR A 28 -0.32 -13.23 -2.73
N ILE A 29 0.57 -12.24 -2.59
CA ILE A 29 1.60 -11.94 -3.58
C ILE A 29 2.64 -13.07 -3.65
N ASN A 30 3.03 -13.43 -4.88
CA ASN A 30 4.06 -14.44 -5.12
C ASN A 30 5.40 -14.08 -4.44
N SER A 31 6.01 -15.05 -3.75
CA SER A 31 7.29 -14.86 -3.04
C SER A 31 8.44 -14.35 -3.92
N GLU A 32 8.48 -14.70 -5.22
CA GLU A 32 9.49 -14.17 -6.16
C GLU A 32 9.29 -12.68 -6.42
N LEU A 33 8.03 -12.21 -6.50
CA LEU A 33 7.73 -10.79 -6.67
C LEU A 33 8.10 -10.01 -5.40
N LEU A 34 7.82 -10.57 -4.21
CA LEU A 34 8.27 -9.97 -2.95
C LEU A 34 9.80 -9.88 -2.88
N ARG A 35 10.53 -10.93 -3.29
CA ARG A 35 11.99 -10.90 -3.42
C ARG A 35 12.46 -9.83 -4.41
N TYR A 36 11.81 -9.74 -5.56
CA TYR A 36 12.14 -8.77 -6.60
C TYR A 36 11.96 -7.33 -6.11
N VAL A 37 10.87 -7.02 -5.41
CA VAL A 37 10.61 -5.70 -4.82
C VAL A 37 11.73 -5.32 -3.85
N LEU A 38 12.14 -6.25 -2.98
CA LEU A 38 13.25 -6.04 -2.05
C LEU A 38 14.60 -5.85 -2.77
N HIS A 39 14.88 -6.72 -3.75
CA HIS A 39 16.15 -6.72 -4.49
C HIS A 39 16.35 -5.42 -5.28
N THR A 40 15.31 -4.98 -5.99
CA THR A 40 15.35 -3.79 -6.84
C THR A 40 15.24 -2.48 -6.06
N LYS A 41 14.94 -2.55 -4.75
CA LYS A 41 14.61 -1.37 -3.93
C LYS A 41 13.52 -0.53 -4.60
N MET A 42 12.50 -1.23 -5.11
CA MET A 42 11.42 -0.61 -5.86
C MET A 42 10.79 0.54 -5.05
N PRO A 43 10.57 1.74 -5.64
CA PRO A 43 10.01 2.87 -4.93
C PRO A 43 8.51 2.69 -4.71
N LEU A 44 8.13 1.83 -3.75
CA LEU A 44 6.73 1.47 -3.46
C LEU A 44 5.86 2.71 -3.23
N GLU A 45 6.39 3.74 -2.56
CA GLU A 45 5.67 5.01 -2.37
C GLU A 45 5.27 5.65 -3.71
N LYS A 46 6.17 5.70 -4.70
CA LYS A 46 5.87 6.27 -6.02
C LYS A 46 4.84 5.44 -6.77
N LEU A 47 4.89 4.12 -6.65
CA LEU A 47 3.89 3.23 -7.25
C LEU A 47 2.51 3.42 -6.61
N ILE A 48 2.46 3.52 -5.27
CA ILE A 48 1.21 3.79 -4.54
C ILE A 48 0.64 5.15 -4.97
N ARG A 49 1.47 6.20 -5.02
CA ARG A 49 1.05 7.53 -5.48
C ARG A 49 0.51 7.51 -6.91
N TYR A 50 1.18 6.80 -7.81
CA TYR A 50 0.72 6.64 -9.18
C TYR A 50 -0.63 5.93 -9.25
N GLU A 51 -0.80 4.82 -8.52
CA GLU A 51 -2.07 4.10 -8.40
C GLU A 51 -3.19 4.99 -7.84
N LEU A 52 -2.91 5.82 -6.84
CA LEU A 52 -3.88 6.77 -6.29
C LEU A 52 -4.27 7.85 -7.32
N ALA A 53 -3.30 8.36 -8.08
CA ALA A 53 -3.54 9.34 -9.14
C ALA A 53 -4.48 8.79 -10.22
N ILE A 54 -4.19 7.61 -10.76
CA ILE A 54 -5.00 7.01 -11.84
C ILE A 54 -6.38 6.54 -11.38
N ARG A 55 -6.63 6.45 -10.08
CA ARG A 55 -7.96 6.17 -9.51
C ARG A 55 -8.84 7.42 -9.43
N GLY A 56 -8.26 8.62 -9.46
CA GLY A 56 -9.00 9.88 -9.55
C GLY A 56 -9.65 10.36 -8.24
N TYR A 57 -9.20 9.88 -7.10
CA TYR A 57 -9.71 10.27 -5.77
C TYR A 57 -8.72 11.15 -5.02
N ASP A 58 -9.20 12.05 -4.16
CA ASP A 58 -8.36 12.81 -3.23
C ASP A 58 -8.09 12.07 -1.90
N LYS A 59 -7.39 12.75 -0.98
CA LYS A 59 -7.06 12.24 0.36
C LYS A 59 -8.28 11.95 1.25
N ASP A 60 -9.43 12.55 0.94
CA ASP A 60 -10.69 12.40 1.66
C ASP A 60 -11.62 11.40 0.94
N HIS A 61 -11.06 10.63 -0.01
CA HIS A 61 -11.75 9.64 -0.84
C HIS A 61 -12.89 10.22 -1.69
N ARG A 62 -12.75 11.48 -2.13
CA ARG A 62 -13.68 12.13 -3.06
C ARG A 62 -13.18 12.01 -4.48
N TRP A 63 -14.05 11.62 -5.40
CA TRP A 63 -13.72 11.60 -6.81
C TRP A 63 -13.58 13.04 -7.34
N ILE A 64 -12.42 13.35 -7.92
CA ILE A 64 -12.02 14.69 -8.36
C ILE A 64 -11.51 14.73 -9.80
N GLY A 65 -11.55 13.59 -10.50
CA GLY A 65 -10.97 13.43 -11.84
C GLY A 65 -9.45 13.19 -11.82
N PHE A 66 -8.91 12.77 -12.97
CA PHE A 66 -7.50 12.34 -13.07
C PHE A 66 -6.52 13.51 -12.95
N ASP A 67 -6.72 14.60 -13.71
CA ASP A 67 -5.83 15.77 -13.72
C ASP A 67 -5.59 16.33 -12.31
N ARG A 68 -6.69 16.49 -11.54
CA ARG A 68 -6.62 17.00 -10.17
C ARG A 68 -6.03 15.98 -9.19
N ALA A 69 -6.23 14.69 -9.43
CA ALA A 69 -5.63 13.64 -8.61
C ALA A 69 -4.11 13.56 -8.84
N GLU A 70 -3.65 13.72 -10.08
CA GLU A 70 -2.21 13.79 -10.39
C GLU A 70 -1.52 14.92 -9.63
N GLU A 71 -2.11 16.12 -9.60
CA GLU A 71 -1.59 17.27 -8.84
C GLU A 71 -1.43 17.01 -7.33
N ILE A 72 -2.26 16.12 -6.76
CA ILE A 72 -2.22 15.78 -5.33
C ILE A 72 -1.20 14.67 -5.06
N TRP A 73 -1.17 13.64 -5.91
CA TRP A 73 -0.45 12.40 -5.61
C TRP A 73 0.95 12.34 -6.22
N LEU A 74 1.18 12.94 -7.40
CA LEU A 74 2.44 12.88 -8.15
C LEU A 74 3.44 13.99 -7.77
N VAL A 75 3.43 14.40 -6.50
CA VAL A 75 4.36 15.38 -5.90
C VAL A 75 5.67 14.77 -5.42
#